data_AF-A0A182DX28-F1
#
_entry.id   AF-A0A182DX28-F1
#
_cell.length_a   1.000
_cell.length_b   1.000
_cell.length_c   1.000
_cell.angle_alpha   90.00
_cell.angle_beta   90.00
_cell.angle_gamma   90.00
#
_symmetry.space_group_name_H-M   'P 1'
#
loop_
_entity.id
_entity.type
_entity.pdbx_description
1 polymer ?
#
loop_
_entity_poly.entity_id
_entity_poly.type
_entity_poly.pdbx_seq_one_letter_code
_entity_poly.pdbx_strand_id
1 'polypeptide(L)'
;MEESSDGLHLDRDIQRILELIEHVQKTGELNSPKLTSLQNILQSDFFSSVREVFESVYDTISADSSREVRTSATAKATVAAFAAAEGHAHPRIVELPKTDQGLGFNVMGGKEQNSPIYISRIIPGGVADRNGQLKRGDQLIAVNGVNVEWESHEKAVDVLKSARGTVRLVVRYTPRLLDEMERRFERQRRRANQNRNRVMSQNAAQIRKQLINLEREERALQRLCVHFTGLLRAVELESMRLNVLKSVLQSSQCPSSPNPSSISDFNSIKTLDS
;
A
#
# COMPACT_ATOMS: atom_id res chain seq x y z
N MET A 1 48.47 52.48 -25.08
CA MET A 1 48.37 51.08 -24.65
C MET A 1 47.05 50.98 -23.93
N GLU A 2 46.01 50.52 -24.63
CA GLU A 2 44.69 50.33 -24.04
C GLU A 2 44.76 49.14 -23.08
N GLU A 3 44.63 49.39 -21.79
CA GLU A 3 44.32 48.35 -20.80
C GLU A 3 42.90 47.86 -21.11
N SER A 4 42.83 46.70 -21.76
CA SER A 4 41.63 45.88 -21.89
C SER A 4 41.13 45.55 -20.48
N SER A 5 40.14 46.30 -20.00
CA SER A 5 39.35 45.94 -18.83
C SER A 5 38.40 44.81 -19.23
N ASP A 6 38.93 43.61 -19.38
CA ASP A 6 38.11 42.40 -19.57
C ASP A 6 37.51 42.05 -18.20
N GLY A 7 36.40 42.72 -17.89
CA GLY A 7 35.62 42.47 -16.69
C GLY A 7 35.13 41.03 -16.71
N LEU A 8 35.22 40.36 -15.56
CA LEU A 8 34.70 39.01 -15.34
C LEU A 8 33.21 38.96 -15.71
N HIS A 9 32.88 38.51 -16.91
CA HIS A 9 31.50 38.32 -17.36
C HIS A 9 31.03 36.92 -16.96
N LEU A 10 30.88 36.73 -15.65
CA LEU A 10 30.53 35.45 -15.01
C LEU A 10 29.32 34.77 -15.68
N ASP A 11 28.31 35.54 -16.10
CA ASP A 11 27.13 35.03 -16.81
C ASP A 11 27.45 34.39 -18.17
N ARG A 12 28.32 35.04 -18.96
CA ARG A 12 28.79 34.52 -20.26
C ARG A 12 29.65 33.27 -20.06
N ASP A 13 30.47 33.26 -19.02
CA ASP A 13 31.34 32.12 -18.72
C ASP A 13 30.54 30.91 -18.27
N ILE A 14 29.52 31.09 -17.42
CA ILE A 14 28.61 30.01 -17.00
C ILE A 14 27.88 29.44 -18.22
N GLN A 15 27.32 30.31 -19.08
CA GLN A 15 26.61 29.87 -20.27
C GLN A 15 27.52 29.07 -21.21
N ARG A 16 28.76 29.53 -21.40
CA ARG A 16 29.77 28.83 -22.20
C ARG A 16 30.16 27.47 -21.59
N ILE A 17 30.27 27.38 -20.26
CA ILE A 17 30.54 26.12 -19.56
C ILE A 17 29.37 25.13 -19.76
N LEU A 18 28.12 25.58 -19.67
CA LEU A 18 26.95 24.71 -19.89
C LEU A 18 26.91 24.16 -21.32
N GLU A 19 27.19 25.00 -22.32
CA GLU A 19 27.28 24.60 -23.72
C GLU A 19 28.40 23.57 -23.96
N LEU A 20 29.56 23.76 -23.33
CA LEU A 20 30.67 22.80 -23.38
C LEU A 20 30.32 21.47 -22.71
N ILE A 21 29.66 21.49 -21.55
CA ILE A 21 29.21 20.28 -20.86
C ILE A 21 28.24 19.50 -21.75
N GLU A 22 27.28 20.18 -22.38
CA GLU A 22 26.33 19.53 -23.29
C GLU A 22 27.01 18.95 -24.53
N HIS A 23 27.99 19.66 -25.09
CA HIS A 23 28.78 19.17 -26.22
C HIS A 23 29.57 17.91 -25.87
N VAL A 24 30.29 17.91 -24.74
CA VAL A 24 31.09 16.77 -24.27
C VAL A 24 30.24 15.55 -23.91
N GLN A 25 29.03 15.77 -23.38
CA GLN A 25 28.07 14.69 -23.13
C GLN A 25 27.53 14.09 -24.44
N LYS A 26 27.30 14.91 -25.47
CA LYS A 26 26.82 14.48 -26.80
C LYS A 26 27.89 13.75 -27.62
N THR A 27 29.15 14.19 -27.54
CA THR A 27 30.28 13.51 -28.22
C THR A 27 30.64 12.18 -27.57
N GLY A 28 30.13 11.90 -26.37
CA GLY A 28 30.38 10.66 -25.64
C GLY A 28 31.78 10.57 -25.04
N GLU A 29 32.57 11.64 -25.13
CA GLU A 29 33.96 11.68 -24.66
C GLU A 29 34.04 11.54 -23.13
N LEU A 30 33.08 12.13 -22.39
CA LEU A 30 32.99 12.02 -20.93
C LEU A 30 31.52 12.11 -20.48
N ASN A 31 30.92 10.96 -20.19
CA ASN A 31 29.60 10.90 -19.53
C ASN A 31 29.79 10.44 -18.09
N SER A 32 29.86 11.38 -17.15
CA SER A 32 30.11 11.09 -15.73
C SER A 32 29.02 11.68 -14.84
N PRO A 33 28.64 10.99 -13.75
CA PRO A 33 27.67 11.52 -12.78
C PRO A 33 28.12 12.86 -12.19
N LYS A 34 29.44 13.12 -12.15
CA LYS A 34 30.02 14.39 -11.70
C LYS A 34 29.69 15.56 -12.65
N LEU A 35 29.71 15.34 -13.96
CA LEU A 35 29.36 16.37 -14.96
C LEU A 35 27.86 16.71 -14.88
N THR A 36 27.00 15.70 -14.72
CA THR A 36 25.57 15.91 -14.50
C THR A 36 25.32 16.65 -13.19
N SER A 37 26.03 16.31 -12.11
CA SER A 37 25.94 17.05 -10.85
C SER A 37 26.38 18.51 -11.01
N LEU A 38 27.47 18.78 -11.73
CA LEU A 38 27.96 20.14 -11.98
C LEU A 38 26.94 20.95 -12.78
N GLN A 39 26.39 20.38 -13.85
CA GLN A 39 25.33 20.99 -14.65
C GLN A 39 24.11 21.34 -13.79
N ASN A 40 23.66 20.41 -12.95
CA ASN A 40 22.55 20.64 -12.02
C ASN A 40 22.85 21.73 -11.00
N ILE A 41 24.10 21.88 -10.54
CA ILE A 41 24.52 22.93 -9.61
C ILE A 41 24.48 24.28 -10.31
N LEU A 42 25.12 24.41 -11.48
CA LEU A 42 25.19 25.67 -12.24
C LEU A 42 23.81 26.16 -12.71
N GLN A 43 22.88 25.24 -12.95
CA GLN A 43 21.50 25.54 -13.32
C GLN A 43 20.54 25.64 -12.13
N SER A 44 21.03 25.49 -10.89
CA SER A 44 20.16 25.51 -9.72
C SER A 44 19.69 26.93 -9.40
N ASP A 45 18.44 27.05 -8.93
CA ASP A 45 17.90 28.30 -8.38
C ASP A 45 18.81 28.87 -7.27
N PHE A 46 19.43 27.99 -6.49
CA PHE A 46 20.38 28.33 -5.44
C PHE A 46 21.62 29.04 -5.98
N PHE A 47 22.27 28.50 -7.01
CA PHE A 47 23.45 29.10 -7.61
C PHE A 47 23.11 30.45 -8.27
N SER A 48 21.95 30.54 -8.89
CA SER A 48 21.43 31.81 -9.43
C SER A 48 21.24 32.88 -8.36
N SER A 49 20.65 32.53 -7.21
CA SER A 49 20.52 33.47 -6.08
C SER A 49 21.86 33.91 -5.50
N VAL A 50 22.82 32.99 -5.36
CA VAL A 50 24.18 33.33 -4.89
C VAL A 50 24.88 34.27 -5.87
N ARG A 51 24.72 34.02 -7.17
CA ARG A 51 25.29 34.83 -8.25
C ARG A 51 24.71 36.25 -8.28
N GLU A 52 23.38 36.39 -8.23
CA GLU A 52 22.73 37.72 -8.21
C GLU A 52 23.23 38.59 -7.05
N VAL A 53 23.45 37.98 -5.90
CA VAL A 53 23.98 38.68 -4.73
C VAL A 53 25.47 39.01 -4.88
N PHE A 54 26.26 38.13 -5.49
CA PHE A 54 27.65 38.41 -5.81
C PHE A 54 27.76 39.63 -6.74
N GLU A 55 27.00 39.67 -7.83
CA GLU A 55 26.97 40.79 -8.79
C GLU A 55 26.48 42.08 -8.12
N SER A 56 25.38 42.01 -7.36
CA SER A 56 24.83 43.18 -6.65
C SER A 56 25.82 43.79 -5.66
N VAL A 57 26.58 42.98 -4.94
CA VAL A 57 27.62 43.46 -4.01
C VAL A 57 28.81 44.06 -4.74
N TYR A 58 29.21 43.48 -5.88
CA TYR A 58 30.31 44.02 -6.68
C TYR A 58 29.94 45.35 -7.35
N ASP A 59 28.70 45.52 -7.78
CA ASP A 59 28.19 46.76 -8.38
C ASP A 59 27.99 47.89 -7.36
N THR A 60 27.59 47.55 -6.13
CA THR A 60 27.29 48.56 -5.08
C THR A 60 28.52 49.04 -4.32
N ILE A 61 29.64 48.31 -4.38
CA ILE A 61 30.87 48.68 -3.69
C ILE A 61 31.78 49.49 -4.63
N SER A 62 31.91 50.80 -4.35
CA SER A 62 32.78 51.73 -5.10
C SER A 62 34.14 51.14 -5.45
N ALA A 63 34.63 51.46 -6.65
CA ALA A 63 35.93 51.02 -7.20
C ALA A 63 37.09 51.12 -6.17
N ASP A 64 37.08 52.16 -5.35
CA ASP A 64 38.08 52.52 -4.33
C ASP A 64 38.07 51.70 -3.02
N SER A 65 37.08 50.81 -2.85
CA SER A 65 36.94 50.04 -1.62
C SER A 65 38.06 49.01 -1.49
N SER A 66 38.66 48.91 -0.29
CA SER A 66 39.72 47.94 -0.05
C SER A 66 39.26 46.50 -0.31
N ARG A 67 40.20 45.66 -0.76
CA ARG A 67 39.95 44.26 -1.10
C ARG A 67 39.30 43.48 0.05
N GLU A 68 39.68 43.79 1.29
CA GLU A 68 39.12 43.18 2.51
C GLU A 68 37.64 43.53 2.73
N VAL A 69 37.25 44.79 2.49
CA VAL A 69 35.85 45.24 2.62
C VAL A 69 34.96 44.53 1.60
N ARG A 70 35.45 44.40 0.35
CA ARG A 70 34.78 43.63 -0.71
C ARG A 70 34.59 42.17 -0.31
N THR A 71 35.67 41.49 0.10
CA THR A 71 35.58 40.07 0.50
C THR A 71 34.63 39.85 1.68
N SER A 72 34.60 40.76 2.65
CA SER A 72 33.72 40.69 3.81
C SER A 72 32.25 40.91 3.44
N ALA A 73 31.97 41.88 2.57
CA ALA A 73 30.63 42.16 2.08
C ALA A 73 30.11 41.01 1.22
N THR A 74 30.92 40.49 0.29
CA THR A 74 30.58 39.32 -0.52
C THR A 74 30.30 38.11 0.38
N ALA A 75 31.16 37.81 1.36
CA ALA A 75 30.94 36.70 2.28
C ALA A 75 29.63 36.84 3.08
N LYS A 76 29.35 38.03 3.64
CA LYS A 76 28.10 38.30 4.36
C LYS A 76 26.87 38.17 3.47
N ALA A 77 26.96 38.66 2.25
CA ALA A 77 25.86 38.63 1.30
C ALA A 77 25.64 37.21 0.75
N THR A 78 26.69 36.44 0.46
CA THR A 78 26.60 35.02 0.10
C THR A 78 25.97 34.21 1.24
N VAL A 79 26.32 34.49 2.50
CA VAL A 79 25.67 33.85 3.66
C VAL A 79 24.20 34.28 3.79
N ALA A 80 23.86 35.53 3.53
CA ALA A 80 22.48 36.00 3.53
C ALA A 80 21.66 35.41 2.37
N ALA A 81 22.25 35.30 1.18
CA ALA A 81 21.69 34.65 0.00
C ALA A 81 21.50 33.15 0.25
N PHE A 82 22.47 32.50 0.90
CA PHE A 82 22.36 31.12 1.35
C PHE A 82 21.19 30.95 2.31
N ALA A 83 21.09 31.80 3.33
CA ALA A 83 19.98 31.78 4.29
C ALA A 83 18.62 32.10 3.63
N ALA A 84 18.58 32.92 2.59
CA ALA A 84 17.37 33.31 1.87
C ALA A 84 16.92 32.29 0.80
N ALA A 85 17.86 31.72 0.04
CA ALA A 85 17.63 30.64 -0.92
C ALA A 85 17.29 29.34 -0.18
N GLU A 86 17.89 29.12 0.98
CA GLU A 86 17.48 28.15 1.98
C GLU A 86 16.43 28.69 2.94
N GLY A 87 15.62 29.70 2.56
CA GLY A 87 14.64 30.41 3.41
C GLY A 87 13.60 29.52 4.10
N HIS A 88 13.71 28.22 3.89
CA HIS A 88 12.89 27.15 4.39
C HIS A 88 13.68 25.90 4.87
N ALA A 89 14.98 25.75 4.58
CA ALA A 89 15.78 24.60 5.05
C ALA A 89 16.40 24.81 6.44
N HIS A 90 16.34 26.02 7.00
CA HIS A 90 16.82 26.27 8.36
C HIS A 90 15.74 25.98 9.42
N PRO A 91 16.09 25.35 10.55
CA PRO A 91 15.17 25.18 11.68
C PRO A 91 14.65 26.52 12.18
N ARG A 92 13.34 26.67 12.24
CA ARG A 92 12.65 27.84 12.81
C ARG A 92 11.81 27.43 14.01
N ILE A 93 11.58 28.39 14.91
CA ILE A 93 10.75 28.21 16.09
C ILE A 93 9.35 28.74 15.78
N VAL A 94 8.33 27.95 16.07
CA VAL A 94 6.91 28.32 15.96
C VAL A 94 6.22 28.04 17.27
N GLU A 95 5.50 29.03 17.79
CA GLU A 95 4.76 28.91 19.06
C GLU A 95 3.27 28.91 18.80
N LEU A 96 2.58 27.87 19.26
CA LEU A 96 1.15 27.69 19.08
C LEU A 96 0.44 27.48 20.41
N PRO A 97 -0.67 28.20 20.70
CA PRO A 97 -1.48 27.92 21.87
C PRO A 97 -2.26 26.62 21.66
N LYS A 98 -2.09 25.65 22.55
CA LYS A 98 -2.85 24.41 22.46
C LYS A 98 -4.27 24.60 22.97
N THR A 99 -5.23 24.22 22.13
CA THR A 99 -6.67 24.26 22.43
C THR A 99 -7.21 22.87 22.71
N ASP A 100 -8.49 22.78 23.10
CA ASP A 100 -9.21 21.50 23.27
C ASP A 100 -9.31 20.71 21.96
N GLN A 101 -9.28 21.41 20.81
CA GLN A 101 -9.22 20.81 19.47
C GLN A 101 -7.79 20.44 19.05
N GLY A 102 -6.79 20.67 19.91
CA GLY A 102 -5.38 20.41 19.64
C GLY A 102 -4.66 21.58 18.97
N LEU A 103 -3.65 21.24 18.16
CA LEU A 103 -2.77 22.20 17.48
C LEU A 103 -3.15 22.47 16.01
N GLY A 104 -4.10 21.73 15.44
CA GLY A 104 -4.61 21.99 14.10
C GLY A 104 -3.74 21.48 12.95
N PHE A 105 -2.95 20.41 13.15
CA PHE A 105 -2.18 19.76 12.08
C PHE A 105 -2.05 18.26 12.30
N ASN A 106 -1.75 17.53 11.22
CA ASN A 106 -1.46 16.09 11.26
C ASN A 106 0.02 15.84 11.04
N VAL A 107 0.52 14.80 11.71
CA VAL A 107 1.90 14.31 11.53
C VAL A 107 1.91 12.97 10.80
N MET A 108 3.04 12.66 10.16
CA MET A 108 3.33 11.37 9.56
C MET A 108 4.83 11.03 9.68
N GLY A 109 5.19 9.82 9.26
CA GLY A 109 6.56 9.31 9.42
C GLY A 109 6.79 8.79 10.83
N GLY A 110 8.05 8.54 11.16
CA GLY A 110 8.47 7.90 12.41
C GLY A 110 9.59 6.90 12.18
N LYS A 111 10.35 6.62 13.23
CA LYS A 111 11.47 5.68 13.24
C LYS A 111 11.11 4.31 12.65
N GLU A 112 9.90 3.82 12.92
CA GLU A 112 9.40 2.53 12.42
C GLU A 112 9.24 2.49 10.89
N GLN A 113 9.14 3.66 10.25
CA GLN A 113 9.05 3.83 8.81
C GLN A 113 10.38 4.32 8.19
N ASN A 114 11.48 4.30 8.97
CA ASN A 114 12.79 4.86 8.61
C ASN A 114 12.65 6.26 7.99
N SER A 115 12.06 7.15 8.78
CA SER A 115 11.51 8.42 8.34
C SER A 115 11.50 9.41 9.50
N PRO A 116 11.87 10.68 9.28
CA PRO A 116 11.59 11.72 10.26
C PRO A 116 10.09 11.96 10.45
N ILE A 117 9.76 12.75 11.48
CA ILE A 117 8.39 13.23 11.70
C ILE A 117 8.12 14.45 10.83
N TYR A 118 7.03 14.42 10.07
CA TYR A 118 6.61 15.48 9.16
C TYR A 118 5.19 15.94 9.44
N ILE A 119 4.92 17.23 9.21
CA ILE A 119 3.58 17.78 9.11
C ILE A 119 3.02 17.46 7.72
N SER A 120 2.08 16.52 7.67
CA SER A 120 1.45 16.04 6.43
C SER A 120 0.29 16.92 5.99
N ARG A 121 -0.39 17.57 6.95
CA ARG A 121 -1.57 18.38 6.69
C ARG A 121 -1.75 19.46 7.75
N ILE A 122 -2.12 20.66 7.31
CA ILE A 122 -2.66 21.72 8.15
C ILE A 122 -4.19 21.65 8.09
N ILE A 123 -4.86 21.72 9.24
CA ILE A 123 -6.32 21.64 9.34
C ILE A 123 -6.89 23.03 9.09
N PRO A 124 -7.72 23.23 8.03
CA PRO A 124 -8.32 24.52 7.74
C PRO A 124 -9.12 25.07 8.92
N GLY A 125 -8.89 26.34 9.27
CA GLY A 125 -9.51 26.99 10.42
C GLY A 125 -8.98 26.53 11.78
N GLY A 126 -8.00 25.62 11.83
CA GLY A 126 -7.33 25.19 13.05
C GLY A 126 -6.30 26.19 13.59
N VAL A 127 -5.71 25.90 14.75
CA VAL A 127 -4.72 26.80 15.40
C VAL A 127 -3.50 27.06 14.50
N ALA A 128 -2.91 25.99 13.94
CA ALA A 128 -1.77 26.11 13.04
C ALA A 128 -2.08 26.90 11.76
N ASP A 129 -3.29 26.74 11.21
CA ASP A 129 -3.74 27.46 10.01
C ASP A 129 -3.90 28.96 10.28
N ARG A 130 -4.57 29.32 11.39
CA ARG A 130 -4.75 30.73 11.78
C ARG A 130 -3.44 31.43 12.12
N ASN A 131 -2.46 30.70 12.66
CA ASN A 131 -1.14 31.24 12.93
C ASN A 131 -0.32 31.43 11.64
N GLY A 132 -0.51 30.58 10.63
CA GLY A 132 0.08 30.71 9.29
C GLY A 132 1.58 30.44 9.19
N GLN A 133 2.27 30.16 10.31
CA GLN A 133 3.71 29.91 10.32
C GLN A 133 4.07 28.45 10.02
N LEU A 134 3.14 27.51 10.25
CA LEU A 134 3.31 26.09 9.90
C LEU A 134 2.76 25.80 8.51
N LYS A 135 3.44 24.91 7.78
CA LYS A 135 3.06 24.49 6.43
C LYS A 135 3.17 22.98 6.28
N ARG A 136 2.39 22.40 5.37
CA ARG A 136 2.62 21.01 4.91
C ARG A 136 4.05 20.92 4.37
N GLY A 137 4.78 19.88 4.77
CA GLY A 137 6.19 19.71 4.39
C GLY A 137 7.18 20.19 5.43
N ASP A 138 6.71 20.78 6.54
CA ASP A 138 7.56 21.00 7.71
C ASP A 138 7.94 19.67 8.37
N GLN A 139 9.23 19.44 8.51
CA GLN A 139 9.79 18.42 9.37
C GLN A 139 9.75 18.91 10.82
N LEU A 140 9.26 18.10 11.73
CA LEU A 140 9.23 18.40 13.16
C LEU A 140 10.52 17.90 13.82
N ILE A 141 11.31 18.82 14.34
CA ILE A 141 12.60 18.52 14.98
C ILE A 141 12.45 18.41 16.49
N ALA A 142 11.73 19.36 17.12
CA ALA A 142 11.54 19.35 18.57
C ALA A 142 10.20 19.95 18.99
N VAL A 143 9.71 19.53 20.16
CA VAL A 143 8.49 20.02 20.80
C VAL A 143 8.82 20.35 22.26
N ASN A 144 8.64 21.60 22.68
CA ASN A 144 8.97 22.09 24.02
C ASN A 144 10.40 21.71 24.48
N GLY A 145 11.36 21.72 23.55
CA GLY A 145 12.75 21.33 23.80
C GLY A 145 13.05 19.84 23.75
N VAL A 146 12.04 18.97 23.62
CA VAL A 146 12.21 17.53 23.42
C VAL A 146 12.44 17.26 21.93
N ASN A 147 13.59 16.68 21.56
CA ASN A 147 13.87 16.27 20.20
C ASN A 147 12.96 15.08 19.81
N VAL A 148 12.28 15.19 18.67
CA VAL A 148 11.39 14.18 18.11
C VAL A 148 11.73 13.83 16.66
N GLU A 149 12.85 14.34 16.13
CA GLU A 149 13.21 14.25 14.71
C GLU A 149 13.25 12.81 14.21
N TRP A 150 13.82 11.90 15.00
CA TRP A 150 14.03 10.48 14.67
C TRP A 150 13.37 9.54 15.68
N GLU A 151 12.37 10.04 16.39
CA GLU A 151 11.58 9.25 17.33
C GLU A 151 10.49 8.45 16.61
N SER A 152 9.87 7.52 17.33
CA SER A 152 8.71 6.78 16.81
C SER A 152 7.52 7.72 16.60
N HIS A 153 6.65 7.36 15.65
CA HIS A 153 5.42 8.12 15.41
C HIS A 153 4.61 8.32 16.69
N GLU A 154 4.45 7.24 17.45
CA GLU A 154 3.71 7.22 18.72
C GLU A 154 4.33 8.16 19.75
N LYS A 155 5.66 8.11 19.92
CA LYS A 155 6.37 8.99 20.86
C LYS A 155 6.20 10.46 20.51
N ALA A 156 6.33 10.82 19.23
CA ALA A 156 6.15 12.19 18.78
C ALA A 156 4.71 12.69 19.03
N VAL A 157 3.72 11.83 18.76
CA VAL A 157 2.31 12.11 19.04
C VAL A 157 2.06 12.28 20.54
N ASP A 158 2.67 11.45 21.38
CA ASP A 158 2.53 11.55 22.84
C ASP A 158 3.13 12.84 23.39
N VAL A 159 4.30 13.25 22.90
CA VAL A 159 4.92 14.54 23.27
C VAL A 159 4.01 15.71 22.85
N LEU A 160 3.46 15.68 21.63
CA LEU A 160 2.50 16.70 21.17
C LEU A 160 1.20 16.70 22.00
N LYS A 161 0.69 15.53 22.40
CA LYS A 161 -0.53 15.36 23.20
C LYS A 161 -0.35 15.72 24.67
N SER A 162 0.81 15.45 25.26
CA SER A 162 1.14 15.78 26.65
C SER A 162 1.44 17.27 26.84
N ALA A 163 1.88 17.98 25.80
CA ALA A 163 2.08 19.42 25.86
C ALA A 163 0.81 20.16 26.32
N ARG A 164 0.99 21.27 27.05
CA ARG A 164 -0.07 22.13 27.62
C ARG A 164 0.30 23.59 27.41
N GLY A 165 -0.70 24.48 27.39
CA GLY A 165 -0.47 25.91 27.18
C GLY A 165 0.11 26.20 25.80
N THR A 166 1.12 27.07 25.74
CA THR A 166 1.85 27.38 24.51
C THR A 166 2.87 26.30 24.19
N VAL A 167 2.77 25.72 23.00
CA VAL A 167 3.67 24.69 22.50
C VAL A 167 4.69 25.32 21.57
N ARG A 168 5.97 25.18 21.92
CA ARG A 168 7.10 25.65 21.13
C ARG A 168 7.60 24.52 20.24
N LEU A 169 7.44 24.68 18.94
CA LEU A 169 7.84 23.72 17.92
C LEU A 169 9.10 24.21 17.22
N VAL A 170 10.06 23.31 17.00
CA VAL A 170 11.20 23.55 16.10
C VAL A 170 10.95 22.78 14.82
N VAL A 171 10.84 23.49 13.70
CA VAL A 171 10.45 22.91 12.41
C VAL A 171 11.38 23.35 11.29
N ARG A 172 11.51 22.52 10.26
CA ARG A 172 12.30 22.80 9.05
C ARG A 172 11.49 22.46 7.80
N TYR A 173 11.30 23.40 6.89
CA TYR A 173 10.47 23.19 5.71
C TYR A 173 11.22 22.42 4.61
N THR A 174 10.85 21.15 4.43
CA THR A 174 11.45 20.23 3.44
C THR A 174 10.36 19.48 2.65
N PRO A 175 9.52 20.20 1.86
CA PRO A 175 8.36 19.62 1.17
C PRO A 175 8.76 18.57 0.13
N ARG A 176 9.91 18.74 -0.55
CA ARG A 176 10.41 17.78 -1.54
C ARG A 176 10.65 16.40 -0.92
N LEU A 177 11.17 16.36 0.31
CA LEU A 177 11.39 15.12 1.05
C LEU A 177 10.07 14.49 1.47
N LEU A 178 9.11 15.30 1.96
CA LEU A 178 7.76 14.80 2.26
C LEU A 178 7.12 14.15 1.03
N ASP A 179 7.15 14.80 -0.13
CA ASP A 179 6.54 14.29 -1.37
C ASP A 179 7.23 13.00 -1.85
N GLU A 180 8.55 12.88 -1.70
CA GLU A 180 9.28 11.64 -1.99
C GLU A 180 8.87 10.51 -1.04
N MET A 181 8.73 10.82 0.25
CA MET A 181 8.34 9.87 1.27
C MET A 181 6.89 9.39 1.10
N GLU A 182 5.96 10.28 0.81
CA GLU A 182 4.56 9.93 0.49
C GLU A 182 4.50 8.99 -0.73
N ARG A 183 5.27 9.28 -1.80
CA ARG A 183 5.39 8.38 -2.96
C ARG A 183 5.97 7.02 -2.60
N ARG A 184 6.93 6.96 -1.67
CA ARG A 184 7.50 5.71 -1.17
C ARG A 184 6.45 4.88 -0.43
N PHE A 185 5.73 5.49 0.52
CA PHE A 185 4.69 4.81 1.29
C PHE A 185 3.52 4.36 0.43
N GLU A 186 3.08 5.18 -0.53
CA GLU A 186 2.00 4.81 -1.45
C GLU A 186 2.42 3.61 -2.33
N ARG A 187 3.67 3.57 -2.81
CA ARG A 187 4.19 2.39 -3.53
C ARG A 187 4.21 1.13 -2.67
N GLN A 188 4.66 1.22 -1.43
CA GLN A 188 4.67 0.08 -0.51
C GLN A 188 3.25 -0.41 -0.22
N ARG A 189 2.32 0.50 0.07
CA ARG A 189 0.92 0.17 0.33
C ARG A 189 0.23 -0.45 -0.88
N ARG A 190 0.46 0.06 -2.08
CA ARG A 190 -0.08 -0.52 -3.33
C ARG A 190 0.44 -1.94 -3.56
N ARG A 191 1.73 -2.20 -3.35
CA ARG A 191 2.31 -3.55 -3.47
C ARG A 191 1.69 -4.51 -2.45
N ALA A 192 1.56 -4.10 -1.19
CA ALA A 192 0.94 -4.91 -0.15
C ALA A 192 -0.52 -5.25 -0.48
N ASN A 193 -1.31 -4.27 -0.93
CA ASN A 193 -2.69 -4.48 -1.33
C ASN A 193 -2.82 -5.37 -2.58
N GLN A 194 -1.95 -5.19 -3.58
CA GLN A 194 -1.93 -6.06 -4.77
C GLN A 194 -1.64 -7.51 -4.39
N ASN A 195 -0.64 -7.75 -3.54
CA ASN A 195 -0.32 -9.09 -3.07
C ASN A 195 -1.50 -9.72 -2.31
N ARG A 196 -2.10 -8.97 -1.37
CA ARG A 196 -3.29 -9.42 -0.63
C ARG A 196 -4.45 -9.76 -1.56
N ASN A 197 -4.75 -8.90 -2.53
CA ASN A 197 -5.83 -9.14 -3.50
C ASN A 197 -5.55 -10.35 -4.38
N ARG A 198 -4.29 -10.56 -4.79
CA ARG A 198 -3.87 -11.73 -5.57
C ARG A 198 -4.10 -13.03 -4.79
N VAL A 199 -3.67 -13.09 -3.53
CA VAL A 199 -3.85 -14.27 -2.67
C VAL A 199 -5.33 -14.56 -2.45
N MET A 200 -6.14 -13.54 -2.15
CA MET A 200 -7.59 -13.71 -1.96
C MET A 200 -8.27 -14.20 -3.24
N SER A 201 -7.88 -13.69 -4.41
CA SER A 201 -8.41 -14.13 -5.70
C SER A 201 -8.03 -15.59 -6.01
N GLN A 202 -6.79 -15.99 -5.73
CA GLN A 202 -6.33 -17.38 -5.89
C GLN A 202 -7.11 -18.34 -4.98
N ASN A 203 -7.27 -18.00 -3.70
CA ASN A 203 -8.05 -18.79 -2.75
C ASN A 203 -9.50 -18.93 -3.21
N ALA A 204 -10.14 -17.82 -3.63
CA ALA A 204 -11.51 -17.85 -4.14
C ALA A 204 -11.64 -18.72 -5.41
N ALA A 205 -10.68 -18.66 -6.33
CA ALA A 205 -10.67 -19.50 -7.53
C ALA A 205 -10.50 -20.98 -7.18
N GLN A 206 -9.67 -21.30 -6.19
CA GLN A 206 -9.48 -22.68 -5.72
C GLN A 206 -10.76 -23.24 -5.08
N ILE A 207 -11.42 -22.46 -4.21
CA ILE A 207 -12.71 -22.84 -3.61
C ILE A 207 -13.76 -23.06 -4.69
N ARG A 208 -13.85 -22.17 -5.70
CA ARG A 208 -14.78 -22.33 -6.82
C ARG A 208 -14.52 -23.62 -7.61
N LYS A 209 -13.26 -23.99 -7.86
CA LYS A 209 -12.92 -25.26 -8.52
C LYS A 209 -13.35 -26.48 -7.71
N GLN A 210 -13.10 -26.45 -6.40
CA GLN A 210 -13.51 -27.53 -5.49
C GLN A 210 -15.04 -27.68 -5.46
N LEU A 211 -15.77 -26.56 -5.40
CA LEU A 211 -17.23 -26.57 -5.42
C LEU A 211 -17.79 -27.20 -6.70
N ILE A 212 -17.25 -26.81 -7.87
CA ILE A 212 -17.64 -27.40 -9.15
C ILE A 212 -17.38 -28.91 -9.19
N ASN A 213 -16.28 -29.38 -8.59
CA ASN A 213 -15.99 -30.82 -8.54
C ASN A 213 -17.00 -31.57 -7.66
N LEU A 214 -17.30 -31.04 -6.47
CA LEU A 214 -18.30 -31.61 -5.57
C LEU A 214 -19.69 -31.64 -6.22
N GLU A 215 -20.11 -30.56 -6.88
CA GLU A 215 -21.39 -30.53 -7.61
C GLU A 215 -21.44 -31.56 -8.74
N ARG A 216 -20.31 -31.84 -9.41
CA ARG A 216 -20.24 -32.88 -10.45
C ARG A 216 -20.36 -34.28 -9.86
N GLU A 217 -19.69 -34.55 -8.75
CA GLU A 217 -19.78 -35.81 -8.00
C GLU A 217 -21.21 -36.03 -7.49
N GLU A 218 -21.83 -35.00 -6.90
CA GLU A 218 -23.22 -35.06 -6.44
C GLU A 218 -24.18 -35.41 -7.59
N ARG A 219 -24.05 -34.72 -8.74
CA ARG A 219 -24.87 -35.03 -9.92
C ARG A 219 -24.64 -36.45 -10.45
N ALA A 220 -23.42 -36.98 -10.34
CA ALA A 220 -23.12 -38.36 -10.75
C ALA A 220 -23.80 -39.38 -9.84
N LEU A 221 -23.74 -39.16 -8.52
CA LEU A 221 -24.43 -39.99 -7.53
C LEU A 221 -25.96 -39.92 -7.72
N GLN A 222 -26.51 -38.74 -7.97
CA GLN A 222 -27.94 -38.58 -8.28
C GLN A 222 -28.36 -39.41 -9.51
N ARG A 223 -27.58 -39.38 -10.59
CA ARG A 223 -27.84 -40.21 -11.79
C ARG A 223 -27.78 -41.70 -11.46
N LEU A 224 -26.81 -42.12 -10.65
CA LEU A 224 -26.66 -43.52 -10.23
C LEU A 224 -27.85 -43.97 -9.38
N CYS A 225 -28.32 -43.14 -8.44
CA CYS A 225 -29.50 -43.42 -7.63
C CYS A 225 -30.76 -43.61 -8.49
N VAL A 226 -30.99 -42.75 -9.50
CA VAL A 226 -32.12 -42.89 -10.43
C VAL A 226 -32.05 -44.22 -11.17
N HIS A 227 -30.87 -44.62 -11.65
CA HIS A 227 -30.67 -45.88 -12.34
C HIS A 227 -30.95 -47.10 -11.44
N PHE A 228 -30.41 -47.12 -10.21
CA PHE A 228 -30.68 -48.19 -9.24
C PHE A 228 -32.15 -48.28 -8.85
N THR A 229 -32.81 -47.14 -8.68
CA THR A 229 -34.26 -47.09 -8.38
C THR A 229 -35.06 -47.72 -9.52
N GLY A 230 -34.67 -47.47 -10.78
CA GLY A 230 -35.28 -48.10 -11.94
C GLY A 230 -35.08 -49.62 -11.98
N LEU A 231 -33.86 -50.09 -11.71
CA LEU A 231 -33.56 -51.53 -11.65
C LEU A 231 -34.35 -52.24 -10.55
N LEU A 232 -34.40 -51.67 -9.35
CA LEU A 232 -35.18 -52.22 -8.23
C LEU A 232 -36.65 -52.38 -8.62
N ARG A 233 -37.24 -51.35 -9.22
CA ARG A 233 -38.64 -51.38 -9.68
C ARG A 233 -38.87 -52.44 -10.75
N ALA A 234 -37.91 -52.68 -11.65
CA ALA A 234 -37.99 -53.74 -12.65
C ALA A 234 -37.94 -55.14 -12.01
N VAL A 235 -37.07 -55.34 -11.02
CA VAL A 235 -36.98 -56.61 -10.27
C VAL A 235 -38.27 -56.88 -9.50
N GLU A 236 -38.86 -55.86 -8.87
CA GLU A 236 -40.16 -55.97 -8.19
C GLU A 236 -41.28 -56.39 -9.16
N LEU A 237 -41.33 -55.82 -10.36
CA LEU A 237 -42.28 -56.19 -11.42
C LEU A 237 -42.11 -57.65 -11.88
N GLU A 238 -40.86 -58.09 -12.08
CA GLU A 238 -40.56 -59.46 -12.50
C GLU A 238 -40.94 -60.47 -11.39
N SER A 239 -40.67 -60.13 -10.13
CA SER A 239 -41.09 -60.89 -8.96
C SER A 239 -42.63 -61.02 -8.88
N MET A 240 -43.35 -59.92 -9.12
CA MET A 240 -44.82 -59.96 -9.19
C MET A 240 -45.31 -60.89 -10.31
N ARG A 241 -44.73 -60.82 -11.51
CA ARG A 241 -45.08 -61.71 -12.64
C ARG A 241 -44.85 -63.19 -12.30
N LEU A 242 -43.71 -63.51 -11.70
CA LEU A 242 -43.38 -64.87 -11.24
C LEU A 242 -44.37 -65.38 -10.19
N ASN A 243 -44.79 -64.53 -9.26
CA ASN A 243 -45.78 -64.90 -8.24
C ASN A 243 -47.16 -65.18 -8.86
N VAL A 244 -47.59 -64.38 -9.84
CA VAL A 244 -48.82 -64.65 -10.61
C VAL A 244 -48.70 -65.99 -11.34
N LEU A 245 -47.58 -66.26 -12.02
CA LEU A 245 -47.37 -67.51 -12.74
C LEU A 245 -47.39 -68.74 -11.81
N LYS A 246 -46.77 -68.64 -10.62
CA LYS A 246 -46.83 -69.69 -9.58
C LYS A 246 -48.26 -69.95 -9.11
N SER A 247 -49.05 -68.90 -8.90
CA SER A 247 -50.46 -69.02 -8.52
C SER A 247 -51.28 -69.73 -9.60
N VAL A 248 -51.08 -69.39 -10.87
CA VAL A 248 -51.74 -70.04 -12.01
C VAL A 248 -51.33 -71.52 -12.12
N LEU A 249 -50.04 -71.85 -11.97
CA LEU A 249 -49.56 -73.24 -11.99
C LEU A 249 -50.08 -74.08 -10.82
N GLN A 250 -50.24 -73.48 -9.63
CA GLN A 250 -50.88 -74.15 -8.50
C GLN A 250 -52.37 -74.41 -8.74
N SER A 251 -53.05 -73.53 -9.48
CA SER A 251 -54.46 -73.71 -9.84
C SER A 251 -54.71 -74.70 -10.99
N SER A 252 -53.70 -75.03 -11.80
CA SER A 252 -53.82 -75.95 -12.94
C SER A 252 -53.40 -77.39 -12.66
N GLN A 253 -52.91 -77.70 -11.46
CA GLN A 253 -52.84 -79.09 -10.98
C GLN A 253 -54.26 -79.58 -10.65
N CYS A 254 -54.95 -80.13 -11.65
CA CYS A 254 -56.17 -80.91 -11.43
C CYS A 254 -55.88 -82.08 -10.48
N PRO A 255 -56.78 -82.39 -9.52
CA PRO A 255 -56.57 -83.51 -8.63
C PRO A 255 -56.72 -84.83 -9.40
N SER A 256 -55.59 -85.46 -9.75
CA SER A 256 -55.56 -86.90 -10.00
C SER A 256 -55.67 -87.62 -8.66
N SER A 257 -56.74 -88.43 -8.55
CA SER A 257 -57.12 -89.32 -7.44
C SER A 257 -55.95 -90.06 -6.77
N PRO A 258 -56.06 -90.40 -5.47
CA PRO A 258 -56.35 -91.81 -5.15
C PRO A 258 -57.17 -92.07 -3.87
N ASN A 259 -58.14 -92.98 -3.98
CA ASN A 259 -58.30 -94.27 -3.29
C ASN A 259 -58.24 -94.44 -1.73
N PRO A 260 -58.80 -95.56 -1.22
CA PRO A 260 -59.58 -95.64 0.01
C PRO A 260 -58.81 -96.24 1.18
N SER A 261 -59.11 -95.79 2.41
CA SER A 261 -58.90 -96.59 3.64
C SER A 261 -59.29 -95.78 4.88
N SER A 262 -60.52 -95.94 5.36
CA SER A 262 -60.85 -95.76 6.78
C SER A 262 -61.39 -97.10 7.29
N ILE A 263 -60.44 -97.99 7.58
CA ILE A 263 -60.64 -99.20 8.37
C ILE A 263 -60.42 -98.84 9.84
N SER A 264 -61.24 -99.50 10.67
CA SER A 264 -61.14 -99.74 12.11
C SER A 264 -61.78 -98.71 13.04
N ASP A 265 -63.03 -99.01 13.40
CA ASP A 265 -63.34 -99.16 14.83
C ASP A 265 -64.13 -100.46 15.07
N PHE A 266 -63.77 -101.07 16.19
CA PHE A 266 -63.86 -102.49 16.54
C PHE A 266 -65.20 -102.89 17.17
N ASN A 267 -65.70 -104.06 16.75
CA ASN A 267 -66.40 -105.11 17.50
C ASN A 267 -67.35 -104.78 18.66
N SER A 268 -68.60 -105.23 18.49
CA SER A 268 -69.41 -106.04 19.43
C SER A 268 -70.78 -106.29 18.75
N ILE A 269 -71.46 -107.45 18.74
CA ILE A 269 -71.44 -108.67 19.54
C ILE A 269 -72.47 -109.65 18.90
N LYS A 270 -72.19 -110.98 18.95
CA LYS A 270 -73.12 -112.16 18.94
C LYS A 270 -73.97 -112.43 17.66
N THR A 271 -74.32 -113.64 17.23
CA THR A 271 -74.09 -115.08 17.52
C THR A 271 -74.93 -115.89 16.49
N LEU A 272 -74.68 -117.21 16.39
CA LEU A 272 -75.55 -118.28 15.84
C LEU A 272 -75.61 -118.40 14.31
N ASP A 273 -75.63 -119.58 13.68
CA ASP A 273 -75.33 -120.97 14.05
C ASP A 273 -75.41 -121.77 12.73
N SER A 274 -74.70 -122.91 12.68
CA SER A 274 -74.79 -124.01 11.68
C SER A 274 -74.32 -123.79 10.24
#